data_AF-A0A9E5G0M2-F1
#
_entry.id   AF-A0A9E5G0M2-F1
#
_cell.length_a   1.000
_cell.length_b   1.000
_cell.length_c   1.000
_cell.angle_alpha   90.00
_cell.angle_beta   90.00
_cell.angle_gamma   90.00
#
_symmetry.space_group_name_H-M   'P 1'
#
loop_
_entity.id
_entity.type
_entity.pdbx_description
1 polymer ?
#
loop_
_entity_poly.entity_id
_entity_poly.type
_entity_poly.pdbx_seq_one_letter_code
_entity_poly.pdbx_strand_id
1 'polypeptide(L)'
;MSISVEAPDEIHTALADARRAVEHGADMVEWRVDALAECEDALRHVRTLVRESPVPCIVTIRGAREGGEWRGDETDRVSFLEALCTASGEVAPTYIDFELADMQRSANVRQKLELCVEHPGQVRTVGTRLILSAHDFEGRPASLLRQWTAMAEADACAVAKVAWRARSVRDNIEAFELLATRVKPAVVLCMGEPGLMSRVL
;
A
#
# COMPACT_ATOMS: atom_id res chain seq x y z
N MET A 1 8.15 -2.86 -8.43
CA MET A 1 7.20 -2.89 -9.56
C MET A 1 5.79 -3.07 -9.03
N SER A 2 4.78 -2.41 -9.60
CA SER A 2 3.36 -2.61 -9.24
C SER A 2 2.67 -3.47 -10.29
N ILE A 3 1.96 -4.52 -9.89
CA ILE A 3 1.33 -5.51 -10.77
C ILE A 3 -0.12 -5.70 -10.31
N SER A 4 -1.07 -5.34 -11.19
CA SER A 4 -2.49 -5.62 -10.99
C SER A 4 -2.80 -7.08 -11.27
N VAL A 5 -3.60 -7.69 -10.39
CA VAL A 5 -4.16 -9.03 -10.57
C VAL A 5 -5.66 -8.90 -10.34
N GLU A 6 -6.42 -9.04 -11.41
CA GLU A 6 -7.87 -8.79 -11.42
C GLU A 6 -8.65 -10.10 -11.20
N ALA A 7 -8.11 -11.24 -11.65
CA ALA A 7 -8.78 -12.52 -11.58
C ALA A 7 -7.84 -13.70 -11.24
N PRO A 8 -8.36 -14.84 -10.73
CA PRO A 8 -7.55 -15.99 -10.33
C PRO A 8 -6.69 -16.61 -11.45
N ASP A 9 -7.14 -16.56 -12.70
CA ASP A 9 -6.44 -17.10 -13.86
C ASP A 9 -5.22 -16.25 -14.29
N GLU A 10 -5.13 -15.00 -13.80
CA GLU A 10 -3.99 -14.12 -14.05
C GLU A 10 -2.79 -14.38 -13.13
N ILE A 11 -2.96 -15.14 -12.05
CA ILE A 11 -1.92 -15.35 -11.01
C ILE A 11 -0.61 -15.85 -11.62
N HIS A 12 -0.67 -16.81 -12.55
CA HIS A 12 0.53 -17.35 -13.19
C HIS A 12 1.27 -16.27 -14.00
N THR A 13 0.52 -15.46 -14.77
CA THR A 13 1.08 -14.36 -15.55
C THR A 13 1.67 -13.28 -14.64
N ALA A 14 0.97 -12.90 -13.56
CA ALA A 14 1.43 -11.93 -12.59
C ALA A 14 2.75 -12.36 -11.91
N LEU A 15 2.90 -13.65 -11.58
CA LEU A 15 4.14 -14.20 -11.03
C LEU A 15 5.29 -14.19 -12.06
N ALA A 16 5.00 -14.46 -13.33
CA ALA A 16 6.00 -14.34 -14.40
C ALA A 16 6.45 -12.87 -14.57
N ASP A 17 5.52 -11.93 -14.50
CA ASP A 17 5.78 -10.49 -14.58
C ASP A 17 6.65 -10.00 -13.43
N ALA A 18 6.39 -10.48 -12.22
CA ALA A 18 7.24 -10.21 -11.06
C ALA A 18 8.67 -10.70 -11.25
N ARG A 19 8.86 -11.92 -11.79
CA ARG A 19 10.22 -12.45 -12.06
C ARG A 19 10.95 -11.60 -13.09
N ARG A 20 10.29 -11.20 -14.18
CA ARG A 20 10.85 -10.28 -15.17
C ARG A 20 11.22 -8.93 -14.56
N ALA A 21 10.36 -8.39 -13.70
CA ALA A 21 10.65 -7.13 -13.02
C ALA A 21 11.91 -7.23 -12.14
N VAL A 22 12.09 -8.36 -11.44
CA VAL A 22 13.30 -8.62 -10.63
C VAL A 22 14.53 -8.77 -11.51
N GLU A 23 14.44 -9.45 -12.64
CA GLU A 23 15.53 -9.54 -13.64
C GLU A 23 15.95 -8.15 -14.16
N HIS A 24 15.02 -7.19 -14.20
CA HIS A 24 15.28 -5.79 -14.54
C HIS A 24 15.64 -4.90 -13.34
N GLY A 25 15.89 -5.47 -12.16
CA GLY A 25 16.40 -4.76 -10.99
C GLY A 25 15.35 -4.28 -9.99
N ALA A 26 14.11 -4.77 -10.04
CA ALA A 26 13.13 -4.46 -9.01
C ALA A 26 13.47 -5.16 -7.68
N ASP A 27 13.65 -4.38 -6.60
CA ASP A 27 13.91 -4.92 -5.26
C ASP A 27 12.64 -5.47 -4.56
N MET A 28 11.47 -5.02 -5.02
CA MET A 28 10.17 -5.34 -4.42
C MET A 28 9.05 -5.35 -5.46
N VAL A 29 7.98 -6.08 -5.15
CA VAL A 29 6.74 -6.14 -5.94
C VAL A 29 5.54 -5.67 -5.10
N GLU A 30 4.70 -4.81 -5.67
CA GLU A 30 3.38 -4.47 -5.13
C GLU A 30 2.32 -5.27 -5.90
N TRP A 31 1.62 -6.16 -5.20
CA TRP A 31 0.47 -6.89 -5.70
C TRP A 31 -0.78 -6.04 -5.49
N ARG A 32 -1.29 -5.46 -6.57
CA ARG A 32 -2.56 -4.74 -6.61
C ARG A 32 -3.68 -5.75 -6.84
N VAL A 33 -4.31 -6.19 -5.76
CA VAL A 33 -5.30 -7.27 -5.74
C VAL A 33 -6.71 -6.74 -5.49
N ASP A 34 -6.95 -5.49 -5.89
CA ASP A 34 -8.16 -4.72 -5.62
C ASP A 34 -9.44 -5.50 -6.02
N ALA A 35 -9.47 -5.98 -7.27
CA ALA A 35 -10.59 -6.77 -7.81
C ALA A 35 -10.50 -8.26 -7.43
N LEU A 36 -9.28 -8.83 -7.38
CA LEU A 36 -9.08 -10.22 -6.95
C LEU A 36 -9.59 -10.46 -5.53
N ALA A 37 -9.53 -9.46 -4.65
CA ALA A 37 -10.04 -9.53 -3.28
C ALA A 37 -11.56 -9.76 -3.19
N GLU A 38 -12.31 -9.48 -4.25
CA GLU A 38 -13.76 -9.68 -4.33
C GLU A 38 -14.14 -11.05 -4.92
N CYS A 39 -13.18 -11.84 -5.39
CA CYS A 39 -13.41 -13.17 -5.95
C CYS A 39 -13.65 -14.25 -4.89
N GLU A 40 -14.25 -15.36 -5.30
CA GLU A 40 -14.30 -16.58 -4.49
C GLU A 40 -12.87 -17.08 -4.22
N ASP A 41 -12.63 -17.62 -3.02
CA ASP A 41 -11.32 -18.10 -2.57
C ASP A 41 -10.17 -17.06 -2.66
N ALA A 42 -10.50 -15.76 -2.74
CA ALA A 42 -9.53 -14.67 -2.88
C ALA A 42 -8.34 -14.77 -1.90
N LEU A 43 -8.59 -15.13 -0.64
CA LEU A 43 -7.53 -15.25 0.37
C LEU A 43 -6.50 -16.31 -0.02
N ARG A 44 -6.92 -17.45 -0.58
CA ARG A 44 -6.02 -18.50 -1.06
C ARG A 44 -5.22 -18.02 -2.27
N HIS A 45 -5.85 -17.28 -3.17
CA HIS A 45 -5.20 -16.72 -4.35
C HIS A 45 -4.14 -15.69 -3.98
N VAL A 46 -4.46 -14.74 -3.11
CA VAL A 46 -3.51 -13.73 -2.63
C VAL A 46 -2.37 -14.37 -1.82
N ARG A 47 -2.65 -15.39 -1.00
CA ARG A 47 -1.58 -16.17 -0.32
C ARG A 47 -0.63 -16.84 -1.30
N THR A 48 -1.12 -17.30 -2.44
CA THR A 48 -0.28 -17.87 -3.50
C THR A 48 0.68 -16.81 -4.06
N LEU A 49 0.18 -15.61 -4.37
CA LEU A 49 1.02 -14.48 -4.81
C LEU A 49 2.07 -14.10 -3.77
N VAL A 50 1.70 -14.04 -2.48
CA VAL A 50 2.63 -13.69 -1.40
C VAL A 50 3.71 -14.76 -1.22
N ARG A 51 3.32 -16.04 -1.14
CA ARG A 51 4.24 -17.16 -0.94
C ARG A 51 5.21 -17.33 -2.11
N GLU A 52 4.75 -17.12 -3.34
CA GLU A 52 5.53 -17.35 -4.56
C GLU A 52 6.18 -16.07 -5.11
N SER A 53 6.04 -14.95 -4.38
CA SER A 53 6.70 -13.69 -4.72
C SER A 53 8.22 -13.87 -4.77
N PRO A 54 8.89 -13.48 -5.86
CA PRO A 54 10.34 -13.67 -6.01
C PRO A 54 11.18 -12.74 -5.11
N VAL A 55 10.58 -11.69 -4.58
CA VAL A 55 11.18 -10.67 -3.70
C VAL A 55 10.17 -10.25 -2.63
N PRO A 56 10.59 -9.55 -1.56
CA PRO A 56 9.66 -8.94 -0.59
C PRO A 56 8.53 -8.17 -1.28
N CYS A 57 7.30 -8.38 -0.82
CA CYS A 57 6.12 -7.84 -1.47
C CYS A 57 5.30 -6.89 -0.58
N ILE A 58 4.58 -6.01 -1.27
CA ILE A 58 3.52 -5.16 -0.75
C ILE A 58 2.22 -5.75 -1.26
N VAL A 59 1.23 -5.94 -0.38
CA VAL A 59 -0.15 -6.24 -0.81
C VAL A 59 -0.99 -4.98 -0.67
N THR A 60 -1.75 -4.66 -1.71
CA THR A 60 -2.57 -3.46 -1.77
C THR A 60 -3.95 -3.83 -2.31
N ILE A 61 -4.99 -3.47 -1.55
CA ILE A 61 -6.38 -3.50 -1.98
C ILE A 61 -6.83 -2.03 -2.00
N ARG A 62 -6.59 -1.34 -3.11
CA ARG A 62 -6.85 0.09 -3.28
C ARG A 62 -8.34 0.34 -3.45
N GLY A 63 -8.90 1.22 -2.63
CA GLY A 63 -10.30 1.64 -2.73
C GLY A 63 -10.59 2.46 -3.99
N ALA A 64 -11.82 2.36 -4.52
CA ALA A 64 -12.25 3.14 -5.69
C ALA A 64 -12.17 4.67 -5.50
N ARG A 65 -12.19 5.15 -4.25
CA ARG A 65 -12.03 6.57 -3.93
C ARG A 65 -10.61 7.10 -4.16
N GLU A 66 -9.62 6.21 -4.19
CA GLU A 66 -8.21 6.53 -4.43
C GLU A 66 -7.67 5.82 -5.68
N GLY A 67 -8.54 5.54 -6.66
CA GLY A 67 -8.13 5.07 -7.98
C GLY A 67 -7.81 3.56 -8.07
N GLY A 68 -8.38 2.76 -7.17
CA GLY A 68 -8.41 1.29 -7.29
C GLY A 68 -9.77 0.75 -7.71
N GLU A 69 -9.92 -0.57 -7.66
CA GLU A 69 -11.16 -1.25 -8.05
C GLU A 69 -12.00 -1.74 -6.87
N TRP A 70 -11.48 -1.72 -5.64
CA TRP A 70 -12.22 -2.21 -4.47
C TRP A 70 -13.45 -1.35 -4.18
N ARG A 71 -14.63 -2.00 -4.13
CA ARG A 71 -15.93 -1.38 -3.86
C ARG A 71 -16.68 -1.96 -2.66
N GLY A 72 -16.15 -3.04 -2.06
CA GLY A 72 -16.71 -3.70 -0.89
C GLY A 72 -16.61 -2.91 0.43
N ASP A 73 -17.07 -3.52 1.53
CA ASP A 73 -17.07 -2.89 2.85
C ASP A 73 -15.67 -2.83 3.46
N GLU A 74 -15.36 -1.74 4.16
CA GLU A 74 -14.05 -1.56 4.80
C GLU A 74 -13.77 -2.58 5.90
N THR A 75 -14.82 -3.06 6.57
CA THR A 75 -14.75 -4.10 7.60
C THR A 75 -14.35 -5.43 6.97
N ASP A 76 -14.86 -5.74 5.77
CA ASP A 76 -14.51 -6.95 5.04
C ASP A 76 -13.07 -6.85 4.53
N ARG A 77 -12.70 -5.70 3.96
CA ARG A 77 -11.32 -5.42 3.51
C ARG A 77 -10.30 -5.61 4.62
N VAL A 78 -10.53 -5.05 5.80
CA VAL A 78 -9.59 -5.21 6.92
C VAL A 78 -9.60 -6.63 7.48
N SER A 79 -10.75 -7.32 7.51
CA SER A 79 -10.82 -8.71 7.98
C SER A 79 -10.06 -9.65 7.03
N PHE A 80 -10.09 -9.36 5.73
CA PHE A 80 -9.26 -10.03 4.72
C PHE A 80 -7.77 -9.83 5.00
N LEU A 81 -7.34 -8.59 5.23
CA LEU A 81 -5.94 -8.27 5.52
C LEU A 81 -5.47 -8.91 6.84
N GLU A 82 -6.33 -8.97 7.85
CA GLU A 82 -6.05 -9.67 9.11
C GLU A 82 -5.82 -11.17 8.90
N ALA A 83 -6.71 -11.81 8.13
CA ALA A 83 -6.59 -13.22 7.79
C ALA A 83 -5.36 -13.52 6.90
N LEU A 84 -4.90 -12.54 6.12
CA LEU A 84 -3.68 -12.64 5.31
C LEU A 84 -2.42 -12.51 6.18
N CYS A 85 -2.38 -11.57 7.12
CA CYS A 85 -1.17 -11.23 7.87
C CYS A 85 -0.94 -12.11 9.11
N THR A 86 -2.00 -12.69 9.68
CA THR A 86 -1.92 -13.36 11.00
C THR A 86 -2.05 -14.89 10.94
N ALA A 87 -2.17 -15.47 9.74
CA ALA A 87 -2.35 -16.90 9.57
C ALA A 87 -1.09 -17.69 9.95
N SER A 88 -1.24 -18.59 10.92
CA SER A 88 -0.13 -19.43 11.39
C SER A 88 0.32 -20.42 10.31
N GLY A 89 1.62 -20.49 10.06
CA GLY A 89 2.22 -21.39 9.06
C GLY A 89 2.17 -20.86 7.63
N GLU A 90 1.62 -19.66 7.41
CA GLU A 90 1.59 -19.00 6.11
C GLU A 90 2.65 -17.89 6.04
N VAL A 91 3.13 -17.59 4.83
CA VAL A 91 4.01 -16.45 4.60
C VAL A 91 3.16 -15.18 4.52
N ALA A 92 3.44 -14.20 5.37
CA ALA A 92 2.80 -12.89 5.35
C ALA A 92 3.56 -11.93 4.41
N PRO A 93 2.88 -10.94 3.80
CA PRO A 93 3.55 -9.93 2.98
C PRO A 93 4.46 -9.06 3.86
N THR A 94 5.51 -8.49 3.27
CA THR A 94 6.42 -7.60 4.01
C THR A 94 5.73 -6.29 4.38
N TYR A 95 4.87 -5.80 3.49
CA TYR A 95 4.02 -4.65 3.75
C TYR A 95 2.59 -4.87 3.28
N ILE A 96 1.67 -4.16 3.92
CA ILE A 96 0.36 -3.85 3.35
C ILE A 96 0.24 -2.35 3.15
N ASP A 97 -0.48 -1.92 2.12
CA ASP A 97 -0.81 -0.51 1.89
C ASP A 97 -2.30 -0.29 2.16
N PHE A 98 -2.60 0.71 3.00
CA PHE A 98 -3.97 1.10 3.35
C PHE A 98 -4.11 2.62 3.36
N GLU A 99 -5.25 3.14 2.89
CA GLU A 99 -5.49 4.57 2.78
C GLU A 99 -5.74 5.19 4.16
N LEU A 100 -5.05 6.30 4.44
CA LEU A 100 -5.24 7.07 5.67
C LEU A 100 -6.70 7.48 5.87
N ALA A 101 -7.35 7.92 4.79
CA ALA A 101 -8.74 8.36 4.85
C ALA A 101 -9.68 7.23 5.30
N ASP A 102 -9.44 6.00 4.86
CA ASP A 102 -10.27 4.85 5.16
C ASP A 102 -10.01 4.36 6.60
N MET A 103 -8.76 4.33 7.03
CA MET A 103 -8.38 4.01 8.42
C MET A 103 -8.98 5.03 9.42
N GLN A 104 -9.07 6.30 9.04
CA GLN A 104 -9.59 7.35 9.91
C GLN A 104 -11.11 7.33 10.05
N ARG A 105 -11.85 6.71 9.13
CA ARG A 105 -13.32 6.66 9.16
C ARG A 105 -13.90 5.79 10.27
N SER A 106 -13.16 4.78 10.73
CA SER A 106 -13.69 3.81 11.69
C SER A 106 -12.62 3.38 12.68
N ALA A 107 -12.93 3.52 13.98
CA ALA A 107 -12.08 3.01 15.05
C ALA A 107 -11.93 1.48 14.99
N ASN A 108 -12.98 0.77 14.54
CA ASN A 108 -12.93 -0.68 14.35
C ASN A 108 -11.97 -1.07 13.21
N VAL A 109 -12.00 -0.35 12.09
CA VAL A 109 -11.06 -0.59 10.98
C VAL A 109 -9.63 -0.33 11.43
N ARG A 110 -9.39 0.79 12.12
CA ARG A 110 -8.06 1.08 12.69
C ARG A 110 -7.58 -0.03 13.63
N GLN A 111 -8.41 -0.42 14.59
CA GLN A 111 -8.03 -1.45 15.57
C GLN A 111 -7.70 -2.77 14.88
N LYS A 112 -8.50 -3.21 13.91
CA LYS A 112 -8.21 -4.44 13.16
C LYS A 112 -6.92 -4.33 12.34
N LEU A 113 -6.67 -3.20 11.66
CA LEU A 113 -5.41 -2.99 10.94
C LEU A 113 -4.21 -3.05 11.86
N GLU A 114 -4.29 -2.45 13.06
CA GLU A 114 -3.23 -2.49 14.06
C GLU A 114 -2.91 -3.93 14.51
N LEU A 115 -3.90 -4.83 14.58
CA LEU A 115 -3.67 -6.26 14.84
C LEU A 115 -2.91 -6.98 13.71
N CYS A 116 -2.89 -6.42 12.50
CA CYS A 116 -2.28 -7.03 11.31
C CYS A 116 -0.81 -6.66 11.12
N VAL A 117 -0.29 -5.66 11.85
CA VAL A 117 1.00 -5.03 11.54
C VAL A 117 1.88 -4.85 12.77
N GLU A 118 3.18 -4.75 12.54
CA GLU A 118 4.18 -4.42 13.54
C GLU A 118 4.05 -2.96 13.97
N HIS A 119 3.96 -2.72 15.27
CA HIS A 119 4.02 -1.40 15.89
C HIS A 119 4.37 -1.53 17.39
N PRO A 120 4.77 -0.44 18.09
CA PRO A 120 5.23 -0.52 19.49
C PRO A 120 4.22 -1.11 20.48
N GLY A 121 2.91 -1.00 20.18
CA GLY A 121 1.82 -1.54 21.01
C GLY A 121 1.39 -2.95 20.62
N GLN A 122 2.04 -3.58 19.63
CA GLN A 122 1.65 -4.88 19.13
C GLN A 122 1.98 -5.98 20.16
N VAL A 123 0.99 -6.83 20.44
CA VAL A 123 1.13 -7.95 21.40
C VAL A 123 1.43 -9.28 20.71
N ARG A 124 1.10 -9.42 19.42
CA ARG A 124 1.34 -10.63 18.62
C ARG A 124 2.68 -10.49 17.89
N THR A 125 3.41 -11.60 17.69
CA THR A 125 4.58 -11.56 16.80
C THR A 125 4.10 -11.45 15.34
N VAL A 126 4.13 -10.24 14.80
CA VAL A 126 3.73 -9.91 13.43
C VAL A 126 4.88 -9.19 12.75
N GLY A 127 5.29 -9.64 11.56
CA GLY A 127 6.38 -9.03 10.79
C GLY A 127 5.92 -8.10 9.65
N THR A 128 4.63 -8.10 9.33
CA THR A 128 4.06 -7.21 8.30
C THR A 128 4.09 -5.77 8.78
N ARG A 129 4.46 -4.83 7.92
CA ARG A 129 4.49 -3.39 8.24
C ARG A 129 3.47 -2.60 7.43
N LEU A 130 2.93 -1.52 8.00
CA LEU A 130 1.90 -0.71 7.32
C LEU A 130 2.52 0.44 6.52
N ILE A 131 2.14 0.52 5.25
CA ILE A 131 2.21 1.74 4.46
C ILE A 131 0.87 2.46 4.60
N LEU A 132 0.85 3.64 5.21
CA LEU A 132 -0.33 4.50 5.15
C LEU A 132 -0.22 5.44 3.99
N SER A 133 -1.22 5.41 3.10
CA SER A 133 -1.17 6.13 1.85
C SER A 133 -2.29 7.18 1.69
N ALA A 134 -2.05 8.16 0.82
CA ALA A 134 -3.07 9.10 0.37
C ALA A 134 -2.76 9.54 -1.07
N HIS A 135 -3.77 9.52 -1.93
CA HIS A 135 -3.65 9.84 -3.35
C HIS A 135 -4.59 10.97 -3.77
N ASP A 136 -4.09 11.94 -4.53
CA ASP A 136 -4.91 12.98 -5.16
C ASP A 136 -4.60 13.08 -6.66
N PHE A 137 -5.55 12.66 -7.49
CA PHE A 137 -5.38 12.59 -8.95
C PHE A 137 -5.64 13.93 -9.65
N GLU A 138 -6.16 14.94 -8.93
CA GLU A 138 -6.48 16.25 -9.48
C GLU A 138 -5.34 17.25 -9.25
N GLY A 139 -4.69 17.19 -8.08
CA GLY A 139 -3.59 18.09 -7.79
C GLY A 139 -3.05 17.95 -6.37
N ARG A 140 -2.19 18.88 -5.96
CA ARG A 140 -1.71 18.98 -4.58
C ARG A 140 -2.91 19.25 -3.64
N PRO A 141 -3.30 18.33 -2.75
CA PRO A 141 -4.48 18.50 -1.92
C PRO A 141 -4.25 19.58 -0.86
N ALA A 142 -5.27 20.39 -0.53
CA ALA A 142 -5.18 21.34 0.58
C ALA A 142 -4.86 20.66 1.93
N SER A 143 -5.25 19.38 2.06
CA SER A 143 -5.02 18.55 3.23
C SER A 143 -3.64 17.90 3.34
N LEU A 144 -2.75 18.07 2.35
CA LEU A 144 -1.48 17.33 2.26
C LEU A 144 -0.71 17.31 3.59
N LEU A 145 -0.43 18.49 4.16
CA LEU A 145 0.34 18.60 5.40
C LEU A 145 -0.37 17.97 6.60
N ARG A 146 -1.70 18.08 6.67
CA ARG A 146 -2.49 17.43 7.72
C ARG A 146 -2.41 15.90 7.60
N GLN A 147 -2.52 15.37 6.39
CA GLN A 147 -2.41 13.93 6.13
C GLN A 147 -0.99 13.44 6.46
N TRP A 148 0.03 14.20 6.05
CA TRP A 148 1.43 13.91 6.35
C TRP A 148 1.71 13.85 7.86
N THR A 149 1.28 14.86 8.62
CA THR A 149 1.41 14.86 10.08
C THR A 149 0.67 13.68 10.71
N ALA A 150 -0.56 13.39 10.28
CA ALA A 150 -1.32 12.26 10.80
C ALA A 150 -0.63 10.90 10.55
N MET A 151 0.01 10.72 9.40
CA MET A 151 0.81 9.51 9.12
C MET A 151 2.09 9.46 9.97
N ALA A 152 2.73 10.61 10.19
CA ALA A 152 3.92 10.71 11.03
C ALA A 152 3.62 10.35 12.50
N GLU A 153 2.47 10.78 13.01
CA GLU A 153 2.04 10.56 14.40
C GLU A 153 1.44 9.17 14.64
N ALA A 154 0.91 8.50 13.62
CA ALA A 154 0.27 7.19 13.78
C ALA A 154 1.31 6.08 14.05
N ASP A 155 1.35 5.52 15.27
CA ASP A 155 2.31 4.47 15.66
C ASP A 155 2.35 3.27 14.71
N ALA A 156 1.18 2.85 14.21
CA ALA A 156 1.07 1.73 13.27
C ALA A 156 1.66 2.03 11.88
N CYS A 157 1.81 3.30 11.51
CA CYS A 157 2.40 3.71 10.24
C CYS A 157 3.91 3.47 10.27
N ALA A 158 4.37 2.48 9.50
CA ALA A 158 5.78 2.21 9.30
C ALA A 158 6.37 3.04 8.13
N VAL A 159 5.57 3.29 7.09
CA VAL A 159 5.95 4.11 5.94
C VAL A 159 4.81 5.07 5.58
N ALA A 160 5.08 6.38 5.58
CA ALA A 160 4.11 7.37 5.12
C ALA A 160 4.19 7.51 3.60
N LYS A 161 3.07 7.37 2.89
CA LYS A 161 3.00 7.48 1.43
C LYS A 161 2.03 8.57 1.01
N VAL A 162 2.49 9.53 0.22
CA VAL A 162 1.61 10.53 -0.40
C VAL A 162 1.91 10.61 -1.89
N ALA A 163 0.85 10.67 -2.70
CA ALA A 163 0.99 10.85 -4.14
C ALA A 163 -0.03 11.86 -4.65
N TRP A 164 0.41 12.84 -5.44
CA TRP A 164 -0.52 13.82 -6.03
C TRP A 164 -0.15 14.19 -7.45
N ARG A 165 -1.13 14.62 -8.26
CA ARG A 165 -0.86 15.10 -9.62
C ARG A 165 -0.11 16.42 -9.62
N ALA A 166 1.08 16.44 -10.22
CA ALA A 166 1.85 17.65 -10.37
C ALA A 166 1.21 18.57 -11.41
N ARG A 167 1.13 19.86 -11.07
CA ARG A 167 0.72 20.91 -12.02
C ARG A 167 1.91 21.43 -12.80
N SER A 168 3.11 21.35 -12.22
CA SER A 168 4.36 21.78 -12.81
C SER A 168 5.55 21.04 -12.19
N VAL A 169 6.74 21.21 -12.76
CA VAL A 169 7.99 20.67 -12.20
C VAL A 169 8.29 21.16 -10.77
N ARG A 170 7.71 22.31 -10.36
CA ARG A 170 7.90 22.87 -9.02
C ARG A 170 7.24 22.05 -7.92
N ASP A 171 6.20 21.28 -8.24
CA ASP A 171 5.53 20.43 -7.24
C ASP A 171 6.51 19.39 -6.63
N ASN A 172 7.55 18.98 -7.37
CA ASN A 172 8.59 18.09 -6.85
C ASN A 172 9.43 18.74 -5.73
N ILE A 173 9.54 20.08 -5.68
CA ILE A 173 10.28 20.76 -4.60
C ILE A 173 9.59 20.49 -3.27
N GLU A 174 8.26 20.66 -3.21
CA GLU A 174 7.47 20.34 -2.01
C GLU A 174 7.59 18.85 -1.67
N ALA A 175 7.63 17.97 -2.68
CA ALA A 175 7.86 16.53 -2.45
C ALA A 175 9.23 16.26 -1.78
N PHE A 176 10.29 16.88 -2.27
CA PHE A 176 11.63 16.73 -1.70
C PHE A 176 11.75 17.38 -0.30
N GLU A 177 11.05 18.50 -0.05
CA GLU A 177 11.00 19.13 1.27
C GLU A 177 10.28 18.23 2.30
N LEU A 178 9.17 17.59 1.92
CA LEU A 178 8.50 16.60 2.76
C LEU A 178 9.42 15.41 3.06
N LEU A 179 10.13 14.90 2.04
CA LEU A 179 11.10 13.84 2.25
C LEU A 179 12.24 14.30 3.17
N ALA A 180 12.80 15.49 2.99
CA ALA A 180 13.90 16.00 3.81
C ALA A 180 13.53 16.20 5.29
N THR A 181 12.25 16.45 5.57
CA THR A 181 11.72 16.70 6.93
C THR A 181 10.99 15.51 7.54
N ARG A 182 10.99 14.35 6.87
CA ARG A 182 10.31 13.13 7.34
C ARG A 182 10.88 12.64 8.67
N VAL A 183 9.98 12.23 9.57
CA VAL A 183 10.35 11.60 10.86
C VAL A 183 10.23 10.08 10.83
N LYS A 184 9.64 9.54 9.76
CA LYS A 184 9.48 8.10 9.47
C LYS A 184 9.95 7.82 8.04
N PRO A 185 10.26 6.56 7.70
CA PRO A 185 10.37 6.16 6.30
C PRO A 185 9.17 6.67 5.49
N ALA A 186 9.40 7.15 4.28
CA ALA A 186 8.34 7.76 3.49
C ALA A 186 8.56 7.62 1.98
N VAL A 187 7.44 7.67 1.25
CA VAL A 187 7.35 7.68 -0.20
C VAL A 187 6.51 8.90 -0.60
N VAL A 188 7.10 9.83 -1.36
CA VAL A 188 6.43 11.08 -1.75
C VAL A 188 6.56 11.21 -3.26
N LEU A 189 5.44 11.06 -3.97
CA LEU A 189 5.44 10.99 -5.43
C LEU A 189 4.56 12.04 -6.06
N CYS A 190 5.09 12.71 -7.06
CA CYS A 190 4.31 13.52 -7.98
C CYS A 190 3.88 12.67 -9.20
N MET A 191 2.60 12.71 -9.55
CA MET A 191 2.02 12.04 -10.72
C MET A 191 2.02 12.96 -11.94
N GLY A 192 2.01 12.35 -13.12
CA GLY A 192 2.10 13.05 -14.40
C GLY A 192 3.54 13.37 -14.81
N GLU A 193 3.72 13.77 -16.07
CA GLU A 193 5.02 14.09 -16.66
C GLU A 193 5.82 15.13 -15.85
N PRO A 194 5.24 16.23 -15.33
CA PRO A 194 6.00 17.19 -14.54
C PRO A 194 6.52 16.60 -13.21
N GLY A 195 5.92 15.52 -12.73
CA GLY A 195 6.28 14.84 -11.49
C GLY A 195 7.38 13.78 -11.63
N LEU A 196 7.91 13.55 -12.85
CA LEU A 196 8.87 12.47 -13.10
C LEU A 196 10.09 12.51 -12.18
N MET A 197 10.58 13.71 -11.82
CA MET A 197 11.75 13.87 -10.96
C MET A 197 11.59 13.18 -9.59
N SER A 198 10.40 13.24 -8.98
CA SER A 198 10.10 12.56 -7.71
C SER A 198 10.20 11.03 -7.75
N ARG A 199 10.30 10.43 -8.95
CA ARG A 199 10.38 8.97 -9.16
C ARG A 199 11.80 8.50 -9.49
N VAL A 200 12.71 9.44 -9.73
CA VAL A 200 14.08 9.19 -10.21
C VAL A 200 15.13 9.67 -9.20
N LEU A 201 14.88 10.81 -8.55
CA LEU A 201 15.77 11.44 -7.56
C LEU A 201 15.28 11.16 -6.13
#